data_AF-A0A078GK63-F1
#
_entry.id   AF-A0A078GK63-F1
#
_cell.length_a   1.000
_cell.length_b   1.000
_cell.length_c   1.000
_cell.angle_alpha   90.00
_cell.angle_beta   90.00
_cell.angle_gamma   90.00
#
_symmetry.space_group_name_H-M   'P 1'
#
loop_
_entity.id
_entity.type
_entity.pdbx_description
1 polymer ?
#
loop_
_entity_poly.entity_id
_entity_poly.type
_entity_poly.pdbx_seq_one_letter_code
_entity_poly.pdbx_strand_id
1 'polypeptide(L)' 'MALEYDSLNENVKKCQYAVRGELYLRASELQKEGKKIIFTNVGNPHALGQKPLTFPHN' A
#
# COMPACT_ATOMS: atom_id res chain seq x y z
N MET A 1 16.50 24.12 -5.58
CA MET A 1 15.17 24.38 -6.16
C MET A 1 14.32 23.16 -5.84
N ALA A 2 13.26 23.31 -5.05
CA ALA A 2 12.43 22.18 -4.63
C ALA A 2 11.46 21.78 -5.75
N LEU A 3 11.05 20.52 -5.76
CA LEU A 3 10.04 20.02 -6.69
C LEU A 3 8.66 20.38 -6.12
N GLU A 4 7.92 21.22 -6.83
CA GLU A 4 6.56 21.65 -6.44
C GLU A 4 5.51 20.80 -7.14
N TYR A 5 4.35 20.59 -6.50
CA TYR A 5 3.27 19.78 -7.07
C TYR A 5 2.88 20.22 -8.49
N ASP A 6 2.80 21.54 -8.71
CA ASP A 6 2.40 22.11 -10.00
C ASP A 6 3.42 21.81 -11.12
N SER A 7 4.70 21.61 -10.75
CA SER A 7 5.77 21.28 -11.69
C SER A 7 5.78 19.80 -12.13
N LEU A 8 4.93 18.96 -11.55
CA LEU A 8 4.84 17.54 -11.89
C LEU A 8 4.15 17.30 -13.24
N ASN A 9 4.49 16.19 -13.89
CA ASN A 9 3.84 15.75 -15.11
C ASN A 9 2.34 15.44 -14.88
N GLU A 10 1.49 15.91 -15.78
CA GLU A 10 0.03 15.76 -15.70
C GLU A 10 -0.45 14.31 -15.63
N ASN A 11 0.25 13.36 -16.27
CA ASN A 11 -0.10 11.95 -16.22
C ASN A 11 0.14 11.36 -14.82
N VAL A 12 1.12 11.87 -14.09
CA VAL A 12 1.37 11.46 -12.69
C VAL A 12 0.27 12.01 -11.79
N LYS A 13 -0.13 13.27 -11.98
CA LYS A 13 -1.25 13.88 -11.23
C LYS A 13 -2.57 13.13 -11.43
N LYS A 14 -2.82 12.62 -12.64
CA LYS A 14 -4.03 11.86 -12.99
C LYS A 14 -3.96 10.37 -12.67
N CYS A 15 -2.76 9.82 -12.43
CA CYS A 15 -2.59 8.40 -12.14
C CYS A 15 -3.20 8.04 -10.79
N GLN A 16 -3.96 6.94 -10.75
CA GLN A 16 -4.60 6.44 -9.53
C GLN A 16 -4.22 4.99 -9.28
N TYR A 17 -3.87 4.68 -8.03
CA TYR A 17 -3.55 3.31 -7.61
C TYR A 17 -4.48 2.86 -6.48
N ALA A 18 -5.64 2.32 -6.86
CA ALA A 18 -6.72 1.98 -5.93
C ALA A 18 -6.30 0.98 -4.83
N VAL A 19 -5.42 0.02 -5.13
CA VAL A 19 -4.95 -1.00 -4.18
C VAL A 19 -4.29 -0.38 -2.94
N ARG A 20 -3.64 0.78 -3.08
CA ARG A 20 -3.10 1.57 -1.96
C ARG A 20 -3.63 3.02 -1.97
N GLY A 21 -4.88 3.18 -2.37
CA GLY A 21 -5.56 4.48 -2.40
C GLY A 21 -6.11 4.91 -1.04
N GLU A 22 -7.12 5.77 -1.05
CA GLU A 22 -7.69 6.42 0.15
C GLU A 22 -8.12 5.45 1.24
N LEU A 23 -8.78 4.33 0.87
CA LEU A 23 -9.22 3.33 1.83
C LEU A 23 -8.04 2.70 2.60
N TYR A 24 -6.95 2.42 1.88
CA TYR A 24 -5.73 1.89 2.50
C TYR A 24 -5.07 2.92 3.43
N LEU A 25 -5.01 4.19 3.02
CA LEU A 25 -4.47 5.28 3.84
C LEU A 25 -5.26 5.43 5.14
N ARG A 26 -6.60 5.47 5.05
CA ARG A 26 -7.46 5.55 6.23
C ARG A 26 -7.33 4.33 7.15
N ALA A 27 -7.26 3.13 6.57
CA ALA A 27 -7.02 1.90 7.31
C ALA A 27 -5.65 1.92 8.05
N SER A 28 -4.61 2.51 7.43
CA SER A 28 -3.30 2.66 8.06
C SER A 28 -3.31 3.66 9.23
N GLU A 29 -4.05 4.76 9.12
CA GLU A 29 -4.25 5.69 10.24
C GLU A 29 -4.95 5.01 11.42
N LEU A 30 -6.05 4.30 11.16
CA LEU A 30 -6.79 3.55 12.19
C LEU A 30 -5.91 2.48 12.85
N GLN A 31 -5.01 1.84 12.10
CA GLN A 31 -4.03 0.92 12.65
C GLN A 31 -3.06 1.62 13.61
N LYS A 32 -2.57 2.82 13.27
CA LYS A 32 -1.71 3.64 14.16
C LYS A 32 -2.44 4.10 15.42
N GLU A 33 -3.76 4.33 15.32
CA GLU A 33 -4.64 4.59 16.46
C GLU A 33 -4.89 3.32 17.32
N GLY A 34 -4.33 2.18 16.96
CA GLY A 34 -4.42 0.93 17.72
C GLY A 34 -5.61 0.05 17.36
N LYS A 35 -6.37 0.35 16.29
CA LYS A 35 -7.44 -0.52 15.83
C LYS A 35 -6.87 -1.75 15.14
N LYS A 36 -7.49 -2.91 15.40
CA LYS A 36 -7.20 -4.14 14.67
C LYS A 36 -7.78 -4.04 13.27
N ILE A 37 -6.92 -4.06 12.26
CA ILE A 37 -7.26 -4.00 10.84
C ILE A 37 -6.68 -5.23 10.15
N ILE A 38 -7.47 -5.89 9.31
CA ILE A 38 -7.01 -6.99 8.46
C ILE A 38 -6.94 -6.46 7.03
N PHE A 39 -5.74 -6.42 6.47
CA PHE A 39 -5.51 -5.93 5.11
C PHE A 39 -5.77 -7.05 4.11
N THR A 40 -6.83 -6.91 3.31
CA THR A 40 -7.19 -7.80 2.20
C THR A 40 -7.11 -7.08 0.85
N ASN A 41 -6.48 -5.91 0.81
CA ASN A 41 -6.38 -5.05 -0.38
C ASN A 41 -5.31 -5.50 -1.37
N VAL A 42 -4.28 -6.22 -0.92
CA VAL A 42 -3.17 -6.71 -1.76
C VAL A 42 -2.90 -8.18 -1.49
N GLY A 43 -2.55 -8.93 -2.53
CA GLY A 43 -2.12 -10.34 -2.41
C GLY A 43 -0.75 -10.48 -1.75
N ASN A 44 -0.69 -10.25 -0.44
CA ASN A 44 0.50 -10.48 0.38
C ASN A 44 0.23 -11.62 1.38
N PRO A 45 0.35 -12.89 0.96
CA PRO A 45 0.03 -14.03 1.81
C PRO A 45 0.94 -14.14 3.05
N HIS A 46 2.18 -13.65 2.98
CA HIS A 46 3.08 -13.60 4.15
C HIS A 46 2.57 -12.67 5.25
N ALA A 47 1.91 -11.55 4.90
CA ALA A 47 1.29 -10.67 5.89
C ALA A 47 0.15 -11.34 6.68
N LEU A 48 -0.40 -12.44 6.15
CA LEU A 48 -1.43 -13.25 6.78
C LEU A 48 -0.88 -14.54 7.42
N GLY A 49 0.45 -14.67 7.52
CA GLY A 49 1.09 -15.79 8.21
C GLY A 49 1.50 -16.96 7.32
N GLN A 50 1.50 -16.80 5.99
CA GLN A 50 2.08 -17.82 5.10
C GLN A 50 3.57 -18.00 5.40
N LYS A 51 3.97 -19.24 5.71
CA LYS A 51 5.38 -19.61 5.88
C LYS A 51 6.10 -19.60 4.52
N PRO A 52 7.34 -19.09 4.43
CA PRO A 52 8.17 -19.26 3.25
C PRO A 52 8.31 -20.74 2.88
N LEU A 53 8.48 -21.02 1.58
CA LEU A 53 8.78 -22.36 1.11
C LEU A 53 10.17 -22.78 1.61
N THR A 54 10.31 -24.03 2.04
CA THR A 54 11.59 -24.58 2.56
C THR A 54 12.67 -24.62 1.47
N PHE A 55 12.26 -24.83 0.21
CA PHE A 55 13.14 -24.78 -0.95
C PHE A 55 12.62 -23.71 -1.91
N PRO A 56 13.22 -22.52 -1.96
CA PRO A 56 12.86 -21.52 -2.95
C PRO A 56 13.27 -22.02 -4.34
N HIS A 57 12.35 -21.95 -5.31
CA HIS A 57 12.74 -22.08 -6.71
C HIS A 57 13.44 -20.78 -7.11
N ASN A 58 14.70 -20.91 -7.54
CA ASN A 58 15.46 -19.82 -8.17
C ASN A 58 14.91 -19.50 -9.56
#